data_AF-A0A7I0ELJ2-F1
#
_entry.id   AF-A0A7I0ELJ2-F1
#
_cell.length_a   1.000
_cell.length_b   1.000
_cell.length_c   1.000
_cell.angle_alpha   90.00
_cell.angle_beta   90.00
_cell.angle_gamma   90.00
#
_symmetry.space_group_name_H-M   'P 1'
#
loop_
_entity.id
_entity.type
_entity.pdbx_description
1 polymer ?
#
loop_
_entity_poly.entity_id
_entity_poly.type
_entity_poly.pdbx_seq_one_letter_code
_entity_poly.pdbx_strand_id
1 'polypeptide(L)'
;MPERTLILLRHAKSDWQGRQGDLDRPLAARGLRQAPQAGERLARLVSRIDLAVVSPAARARATWELVAAELPAVPPSRIDDRVYAATGGELLDVVRALPDEAHAVVLVGHNPGFEELVARLTRMSVALPTSALAVIVWDGSWASAGQSEAALLASGRGRIRAGEDHAHEEGERGGRERALHEGDDEGANDDYGDHRLPAAYQEAEDDGRRMPAVPRPGSGWWVRIRAAGCTGSWHPSPSGAAWTGRLGTLRDGWPARAASRPARTSD
;
A
#
# COMPACT_ATOMS: atom_id res chain seq x y z
N MET A 1 14.92 14.22 -17.53
CA MET A 1 14.32 12.92 -17.92
C MET A 1 13.09 12.72 -17.04
N PRO A 2 12.12 11.84 -17.37
CA PRO A 2 11.03 11.58 -16.44
C PRO A 2 11.57 10.96 -15.14
N GLU A 3 10.99 11.34 -14.01
CA GLU A 3 11.29 10.77 -12.70
C GLU A 3 10.60 9.41 -12.53
N ARG A 4 11.25 8.48 -11.82
CA ARG A 4 10.68 7.19 -11.37
C ARG A 4 10.52 7.20 -9.86
N THR A 5 9.39 6.67 -9.39
CA THR A 5 9.11 6.47 -7.97
C THR A 5 8.93 4.99 -7.67
N LEU A 6 9.89 4.40 -6.96
CA LEU A 6 9.78 3.04 -6.44
C LEU A 6 9.30 3.06 -4.99
N ILE A 7 8.22 2.36 -4.72
CA ILE A 7 7.72 2.14 -3.37
C ILE A 7 8.01 0.68 -3.00
N LEU A 8 8.73 0.46 -1.91
CA LEU A 8 8.93 -0.86 -1.34
C LEU A 8 8.06 -1.00 -0.11
N LEU A 9 7.06 -1.88 -0.13
CA LEU A 9 6.17 -2.16 1.00
C LEU A 9 6.40 -3.58 1.52
N ARG A 10 7.01 -3.70 2.71
CA ARG A 10 7.14 -5.01 3.35
C ARG A 10 5.75 -5.48 3.81
N HIS A 11 5.44 -6.74 3.57
CA HIS A 11 4.20 -7.35 4.03
C HIS A 11 3.92 -7.09 5.54
N ALA A 12 2.65 -7.02 5.91
CA ALA A 12 2.23 -6.84 7.29
C ALA A 12 2.47 -8.11 8.13
N LYS A 13 2.37 -8.00 9.46
CA LYS A 13 2.72 -9.10 10.37
C LYS A 13 1.90 -10.36 10.03
N SER A 14 2.60 -11.48 9.80
CA SER A 14 2.02 -12.79 9.51
C SER A 14 1.91 -13.66 10.75
N ASP A 15 1.05 -14.69 10.67
CA ASP A 15 0.76 -15.62 11.75
C ASP A 15 1.44 -16.98 11.55
N TRP A 16 2.30 -17.39 12.47
CA TRP A 16 3.05 -18.64 12.41
C TRP A 16 2.36 -19.81 13.13
N GLN A 17 1.17 -19.60 13.71
CA GLN A 17 0.50 -20.61 14.54
C GLN A 17 -0.20 -21.71 13.73
N GLY A 18 -0.33 -21.55 12.41
CA GLY A 18 -0.98 -22.52 11.53
C GLY A 18 -0.04 -23.63 11.02
N ARG A 19 -0.65 -24.68 10.44
CA ARG A 19 0.07 -25.79 9.77
C ARG A 19 0.38 -25.51 8.28
N GLN A 20 0.12 -24.28 7.83
CA GLN A 20 0.29 -23.91 6.42
C GLN A 20 1.77 -23.77 6.06
N GLY A 21 2.11 -24.01 4.78
CA GLY A 21 3.44 -23.71 4.25
C GLY A 21 3.72 -22.20 4.24
N ASP A 22 4.98 -21.79 4.08
CA ASP A 22 5.36 -20.36 4.15
C ASP A 22 4.56 -19.50 3.17
N LEU A 23 4.38 -19.96 1.93
CA LEU A 23 3.62 -19.22 0.89
C LEU A 23 2.17 -18.97 1.30
N ASP A 24 1.54 -19.91 1.99
CA ASP A 24 0.12 -19.85 2.38
C ASP A 24 -0.08 -19.23 3.77
N ARG A 25 0.99 -18.82 4.45
CA ARG A 25 0.93 -18.22 5.78
C ARG A 25 0.06 -16.95 5.76
N PRO A 26 -1.01 -16.87 6.57
CA PRO A 26 -1.90 -15.71 6.59
C PRO A 26 -1.33 -14.54 7.38
N LEU A 27 -2.03 -13.40 7.34
CA LEU A 27 -1.78 -12.29 8.24
C LEU A 27 -2.23 -12.62 9.67
N ALA A 28 -1.46 -12.15 10.65
CA ALA A 28 -1.88 -12.16 12.05
C ALA A 28 -2.86 -11.01 12.31
N ALA A 29 -3.59 -11.06 13.43
CA ALA A 29 -4.50 -10.00 13.86
C ALA A 29 -3.83 -8.60 13.89
N ARG A 30 -2.54 -8.54 14.28
CA ARG A 30 -1.75 -7.31 14.20
C ARG A 30 -1.54 -6.84 12.77
N GLY A 31 -1.26 -7.74 11.83
CA GLY A 31 -1.06 -7.43 10.43
C GLY A 31 -2.32 -6.86 9.77
N LEU A 32 -3.48 -7.43 10.10
CA LEU A 32 -4.78 -6.95 9.63
C LEU A 32 -5.06 -5.49 10.05
N ARG A 33 -4.56 -5.05 11.22
CA ARG A 33 -4.66 -3.66 11.67
C ARG A 33 -3.59 -2.74 11.08
N GLN A 34 -2.40 -3.25 10.80
CA GLN A 34 -1.27 -2.46 10.31
C GLN A 34 -1.36 -2.15 8.82
N ALA A 35 -1.90 -3.08 8.01
CA ALA A 35 -1.95 -2.90 6.56
C ALA A 35 -2.78 -1.66 6.14
N PRO A 36 -3.99 -1.41 6.67
CA PRO A 36 -4.73 -0.17 6.34
C PRO A 36 -3.94 1.10 6.70
N GLN A 37 -3.27 1.14 7.85
CA GLN A 37 -2.44 2.28 8.25
C GLN A 37 -1.29 2.56 7.28
N ALA A 38 -0.72 1.51 6.69
CA ALA A 38 0.27 1.64 5.64
C ALA A 38 -0.34 2.19 4.34
N GLY A 39 -1.56 1.80 4.00
CA GLY A 39 -2.32 2.34 2.86
C GLY A 39 -2.63 3.83 3.02
N GLU A 40 -3.16 4.24 4.17
CA GLU A 40 -3.38 5.65 4.49
C GLU A 40 -2.09 6.47 4.41
N ARG A 41 -0.97 5.91 4.90
CA ARG A 41 0.34 6.56 4.81
C ARG A 41 0.79 6.70 3.36
N LEU A 42 0.66 5.64 2.58
CA LEU A 42 1.04 5.62 1.18
C LEU A 42 0.24 6.65 0.37
N ALA A 43 -1.07 6.76 0.61
CA ALA A 43 -1.94 7.75 0.00
C ALA A 43 -1.53 9.21 0.25
N ARG A 44 -0.83 9.48 1.36
CA ARG A 44 -0.30 10.82 1.68
C ARG A 44 1.08 11.09 1.08
N LEU A 45 1.87 10.04 0.85
CA LEU A 45 3.25 10.15 0.35
C LEU A 45 3.31 10.17 -1.18
N VAL A 46 2.42 9.45 -1.84
CA VAL A 46 2.43 9.25 -3.28
C VAL A 46 1.03 9.50 -3.83
N SER A 47 0.90 10.52 -4.67
CA SER A 47 -0.40 10.98 -5.21
C SER A 47 -1.04 9.99 -6.18
N ARG A 48 -0.23 9.26 -6.94
CA ARG A 48 -0.67 8.26 -7.91
C ARG A 48 0.32 7.11 -7.97
N ILE A 49 -0.21 5.89 -7.97
CA ILE A 49 0.54 4.67 -8.25
C ILE A 49 0.02 4.13 -9.58
N ASP A 50 0.92 3.68 -10.43
CA ASP A 50 0.59 3.21 -11.78
C ASP A 50 0.50 1.68 -11.85
N LEU A 51 1.27 0.99 -11.01
CA LEU A 51 1.32 -0.46 -10.97
C LEU A 51 1.71 -0.96 -9.58
N ALA A 52 1.07 -2.05 -9.15
CA ALA A 52 1.51 -2.85 -8.02
C ALA A 52 2.07 -4.20 -8.48
N VAL A 53 3.26 -4.55 -8.02
CA VAL A 53 3.89 -5.85 -8.22
C VAL A 53 3.96 -6.57 -6.88
N VAL A 54 3.23 -7.66 -6.76
CA VAL A 54 2.95 -8.30 -5.46
C VAL A 54 3.54 -9.70 -5.44
N SER A 55 4.23 -10.05 -4.37
CA SER A 55 4.71 -11.42 -4.15
C SER A 55 3.53 -12.43 -4.10
N PRO A 56 3.73 -13.67 -4.58
CA PRO A 56 2.72 -14.74 -4.48
C PRO A 56 2.41 -15.20 -3.05
N ALA A 57 3.11 -14.74 -2.01
CA ALA A 57 2.80 -15.12 -0.64
C ALA A 57 1.43 -14.57 -0.20
N ALA A 58 0.60 -15.40 0.45
CA ALA A 58 -0.74 -15.04 0.93
C ALA A 58 -0.72 -13.78 1.81
N ARG A 59 0.24 -13.68 2.75
CA ARG A 59 0.47 -12.48 3.56
C ARG A 59 0.76 -11.22 2.74
N ALA A 60 1.46 -11.32 1.61
CA ALA A 60 1.78 -10.17 0.76
C ALA A 60 0.55 -9.72 -0.02
N ARG A 61 -0.20 -10.67 -0.61
CA ARG A 61 -1.47 -10.39 -1.30
C ARG A 61 -2.49 -9.75 -0.36
N ALA A 62 -2.73 -10.34 0.81
CA ALA A 62 -3.65 -9.80 1.81
C ALA A 62 -3.20 -8.43 2.33
N THR A 63 -1.89 -8.19 2.46
CA THR A 63 -1.38 -6.85 2.81
C THR A 63 -1.74 -5.85 1.72
N TRP A 64 -1.50 -6.20 0.45
CA TRP A 64 -1.80 -5.32 -0.69
C TRP A 64 -3.29 -5.01 -0.80
N GLU A 65 -4.16 -6.02 -0.64
CA GLU A 65 -5.62 -5.82 -0.66
C GLU A 65 -6.08 -4.77 0.36
N LEU A 66 -5.60 -4.89 1.61
CA LEU A 66 -5.92 -3.95 2.68
C LEU A 66 -5.30 -2.56 2.47
N VAL A 67 -4.10 -2.49 1.90
CA VAL A 67 -3.42 -1.23 1.57
C VAL A 67 -4.12 -0.50 0.43
N ALA A 68 -4.46 -1.23 -0.63
CA ALA A 68 -5.08 -0.68 -1.84
C ALA A 68 -6.46 -0.09 -1.55
N ALA A 69 -7.21 -0.66 -0.60
CA ALA A 69 -8.50 -0.16 -0.18
C ALA A 69 -8.46 1.27 0.38
N GLU A 70 -7.31 1.71 0.88
CA GLU A 70 -7.11 3.06 1.45
C GLU A 70 -6.54 4.06 0.43
N LEU A 71 -6.25 3.63 -0.80
CA LEU A 71 -5.72 4.50 -1.85
C LEU A 71 -6.85 5.30 -2.53
N PRO A 72 -6.60 6.56 -2.95
CA PRO A 72 -7.60 7.34 -3.69
C PRO A 72 -8.04 6.68 -5.01
N ALA A 73 -7.12 5.95 -5.64
CA ALA A 73 -7.36 5.12 -6.81
C ALA A 73 -6.56 3.83 -6.70
N VAL A 74 -7.22 2.70 -6.89
CA VAL A 74 -6.58 1.38 -6.87
C VAL A 74 -5.84 1.17 -8.19
N PRO A 75 -4.51 1.00 -8.19
CA PRO A 75 -3.76 0.74 -9.42
C PRO A 75 -3.98 -0.71 -9.89
N PRO A 76 -3.76 -1.01 -11.18
CA PRO A 76 -3.65 -2.39 -11.61
C PRO A 76 -2.53 -3.10 -10.82
N SER A 77 -2.76 -4.37 -10.49
CA SER A 77 -1.80 -5.20 -9.79
C SER A 77 -1.49 -6.46 -10.58
N ARG A 78 -0.26 -6.98 -10.43
CA ARG A 78 0.13 -8.30 -10.92
C ARG A 78 0.92 -9.05 -9.88
N ILE A 79 0.78 -10.38 -9.89
CA ILE A 79 1.63 -11.26 -9.10
C ILE A 79 2.93 -11.51 -9.87
N ASP A 80 4.07 -11.45 -9.17
CA ASP A 80 5.38 -11.78 -9.75
C ASP A 80 6.17 -12.65 -8.77
N ASP A 81 6.44 -13.88 -9.17
CA ASP A 81 7.12 -14.88 -8.34
C ASP A 81 8.53 -14.43 -7.95
N ARG A 82 9.18 -13.60 -8.79
CA ARG A 82 10.52 -13.06 -8.55
C ARG A 82 10.59 -12.08 -7.38
N VAL A 83 9.45 -11.71 -6.77
CA VAL A 83 9.41 -10.85 -5.57
C VAL A 83 9.40 -11.69 -4.28
N TYR A 84 9.10 -12.99 -4.36
CA TYR A 84 9.13 -13.88 -3.21
C TYR A 84 10.55 -14.36 -2.91
N ALA A 85 10.98 -14.23 -1.65
CA ALA A 85 12.30 -14.67 -1.17
C ALA A 85 13.50 -14.18 -2.00
N ALA A 86 13.34 -13.04 -2.68
CA ALA A 86 14.37 -12.46 -3.54
C ALA A 86 15.38 -11.62 -2.75
N THR A 87 16.63 -11.67 -3.20
CA THR A 87 17.72 -10.80 -2.78
C THR A 87 17.57 -9.39 -3.36
N GLY A 88 18.31 -8.41 -2.83
CA GLY A 88 18.33 -7.06 -3.39
C GLY A 88 18.81 -7.00 -4.84
N GLY A 89 19.66 -7.94 -5.28
CA GLY A 89 20.09 -8.07 -6.68
C GLY A 89 18.96 -8.54 -7.60
N GLU A 90 18.27 -9.61 -7.23
CA GLU A 90 17.14 -10.15 -8.00
C GLU A 90 15.98 -9.14 -8.07
N LEU A 91 15.71 -8.43 -6.97
CA LEU A 91 14.70 -7.37 -6.96
C LEU A 91 15.12 -6.19 -7.84
N LEU A 92 16.40 -5.87 -7.94
CA LEU A 92 16.87 -4.84 -8.89
C LEU A 92 16.58 -5.25 -10.34
N ASP A 93 16.73 -6.53 -10.67
CA ASP A 93 16.38 -7.03 -12.01
C ASP A 93 14.87 -6.97 -12.27
N VAL A 94 14.04 -7.24 -11.25
CA VAL A 94 12.58 -7.00 -11.32
C VAL A 94 12.28 -5.53 -11.58
N VAL A 95 12.92 -4.63 -10.84
CA VAL A 95 12.76 -3.17 -11.00
C VAL A 95 13.15 -2.74 -12.41
N ARG A 96 14.30 -3.20 -12.93
CA ARG A 96 14.79 -2.85 -14.27
C ARG A 96 13.90 -3.35 -15.41
N ALA A 97 13.08 -4.36 -15.16
CA ALA A 97 12.13 -4.92 -16.13
C ALA A 97 10.73 -4.30 -16.05
N LEU A 98 10.51 -3.26 -15.23
CA LEU A 98 9.22 -2.57 -15.13
C LEU A 98 8.90 -1.78 -16.41
N PRO A 99 7.60 -1.65 -16.77
CA PRO A 99 7.18 -0.92 -17.95
C PRO A 99 7.46 0.58 -17.82
N ASP A 100 8.00 1.20 -18.86
CA ASP A 100 8.39 2.61 -18.84
C ASP A 100 7.21 3.57 -18.76
N GLU A 101 5.99 3.12 -19.06
CA GLU A 101 4.75 3.87 -18.92
C GLU A 101 4.30 4.00 -17.46
N ALA A 102 4.79 3.14 -16.55
CA ALA A 102 4.55 3.26 -15.13
C ALA A 102 5.61 4.17 -14.51
N HIS A 103 5.22 5.34 -13.99
CA HIS A 103 6.14 6.28 -13.35
C HIS A 103 6.29 5.99 -11.86
N ALA A 104 5.22 5.52 -11.19
CA ALA A 104 5.22 5.13 -9.79
C ALA A 104 4.80 3.66 -9.64
N VAL A 105 5.67 2.84 -9.07
CA VAL A 105 5.45 1.40 -8.90
C VAL A 105 5.64 1.00 -7.44
N VAL A 106 4.69 0.24 -6.89
CA VAL A 106 4.82 -0.38 -5.57
C VAL A 106 5.16 -1.86 -5.69
N LEU A 107 6.23 -2.29 -5.03
CA LEU A 107 6.58 -3.68 -4.81
C LEU A 107 6.13 -4.09 -3.41
N VAL A 108 5.35 -5.18 -3.32
CA VAL A 108 4.89 -5.74 -2.04
C VAL A 108 5.55 -7.08 -1.80
N GLY A 109 6.43 -7.14 -0.79
CA GLY A 109 7.36 -8.25 -0.63
C GLY A 109 7.96 -8.37 0.76
N HIS A 110 9.21 -8.83 0.81
CA HIS A 110 9.82 -9.41 2.01
C HIS A 110 11.21 -8.83 2.30
N ASN A 111 11.59 -8.90 3.57
CA ASN A 111 12.99 -8.76 3.98
C ASN A 111 13.70 -10.12 3.92
N PRO A 112 15.03 -10.16 3.79
CA PRO A 112 15.97 -9.01 3.78
C PRO A 112 16.05 -8.25 2.45
N GLY A 113 15.60 -8.83 1.34
CA GLY A 113 15.78 -8.26 -0.01
C GLY A 113 15.34 -6.82 -0.19
N PHE A 114 14.27 -6.37 0.48
CA PHE A 114 13.83 -4.98 0.41
C PHE A 114 14.83 -4.00 1.04
N GLU A 115 15.38 -4.33 2.21
CA GLU A 115 16.39 -3.50 2.87
C GLU A 115 17.69 -3.49 2.06
N GLU A 116 18.08 -4.64 1.51
CA GLU A 116 19.21 -4.75 0.59
C GLU A 116 19.03 -3.88 -0.66
N LEU A 117 17.83 -3.88 -1.25
CA LEU A 117 17.52 -3.06 -2.42
C LEU A 117 17.56 -1.57 -2.09
N VAL A 118 17.04 -1.13 -0.93
CA VAL A 118 17.18 0.26 -0.49
C VAL A 118 18.67 0.63 -0.43
N ALA A 119 19.47 -0.14 0.30
CA ALA A 119 20.91 0.13 0.46
C ALA A 119 21.64 0.16 -0.89
N ARG A 120 21.24 -0.70 -1.84
CA ARG A 120 21.84 -0.76 -3.17
C ARG A 120 21.51 0.46 -4.03
N LEU A 121 20.31 1.02 -3.91
CA LEU A 121 19.85 2.16 -4.70
C LEU A 121 20.25 3.50 -4.09
N THR A 122 20.21 3.63 -2.77
CA THR A 122 20.33 4.93 -2.07
C THR A 122 21.59 5.05 -1.22
N ARG A 123 22.40 3.98 -1.10
CA ARG A 123 23.56 3.90 -0.18
C ARG A 123 23.22 4.04 1.30
N MET A 124 21.93 4.04 1.66
CA MET A 124 21.46 4.14 3.04
C MET A 124 20.95 2.79 3.56
N SER A 125 21.30 2.46 4.80
CA SER A 125 20.68 1.33 5.51
C SER A 125 19.44 1.81 6.25
N VAL A 126 18.30 1.16 6.02
CA VAL A 126 17.04 1.47 6.71
C VAL A 126 16.36 0.20 7.19
N ALA A 127 15.80 0.25 8.39
CA ALA A 127 14.97 -0.83 8.90
C ALA A 127 13.55 -0.74 8.33
N LEU A 128 13.08 -1.83 7.73
CA LEU A 128 11.73 -2.04 7.24
C LEU A 128 11.05 -3.13 8.08
N PRO A 129 10.57 -2.84 9.31
CA PRO A 129 9.73 -3.78 10.05
C PRO A 129 8.44 -4.09 9.26
N THR A 130 7.71 -5.14 9.64
CA THR A 130 6.47 -5.52 8.93
C THR A 130 5.52 -4.33 8.77
N SER A 131 4.92 -4.19 7.59
CA SER A 131 4.06 -3.07 7.19
C SER A 131 4.76 -1.71 7.05
N ALA A 132 6.09 -1.64 7.11
CA ALA A 132 6.84 -0.44 6.76
C ALA A 132 6.96 -0.31 5.24
N LEU A 133 7.16 0.93 4.78
CA LEU A 133 7.47 1.21 3.38
C LEU A 133 8.67 2.14 3.24
N ALA A 134 9.33 2.09 2.08
CA ALA A 134 10.30 3.07 1.61
C ALA A 134 9.83 3.69 0.27
N VAL A 135 10.07 4.98 0.08
CA VAL A 135 9.81 5.70 -1.18
C VAL A 135 11.14 6.19 -1.73
N ILE A 136 11.51 5.70 -2.90
CA ILE A 136 12.80 5.96 -3.55
C ILE A 136 12.51 6.61 -4.90
N VAL A 137 13.25 7.68 -5.24
CA VAL A 137 13.11 8.38 -6.51
C VAL A 137 14.43 8.57 -7.23
N TRP A 138 14.39 8.55 -8.56
CA TRP A 138 15.52 8.90 -9.42
C TRP A 138 15.06 9.40 -10.79
N ASP A 139 15.93 10.14 -11.45
CA ASP A 139 15.76 10.52 -12.85
C ASP A 139 16.19 9.39 -13.79
N GLY A 140 15.38 9.08 -14.80
CA GLY A 140 15.74 8.11 -15.85
C GLY A 140 14.66 7.07 -16.11
N SER A 141 15.07 5.91 -16.62
CA SER A 141 14.17 4.78 -16.85
C SER A 141 14.25 3.79 -15.70
N TRP A 142 13.37 2.78 -15.71
CA TRP A 142 13.51 1.65 -14.80
C TRP A 142 14.81 0.87 -15.06
N ALA A 143 15.18 0.71 -16.32
CA ALA A 143 16.40 0.01 -16.74
C ALA A 143 17.69 0.68 -16.22
N SER A 144 17.67 1.99 -15.95
CA SER A 144 18.82 2.71 -15.38
C SER A 144 18.91 2.61 -13.85
N ALA A 145 18.00 1.91 -13.16
CA ALA A 145 18.04 1.76 -11.72
C ALA A 145 19.40 1.24 -11.22
N GLY A 146 19.97 1.93 -10.23
CA GLY A 146 21.27 1.62 -9.63
C GLY A 146 22.50 2.01 -10.48
N GLN A 147 22.33 2.71 -11.61
CA GLN A 147 23.46 3.31 -12.34
C GLN A 147 23.91 4.64 -11.70
N SER A 148 22.97 5.37 -11.10
CA SER A 148 23.21 6.52 -10.24
C SER A 148 22.57 6.29 -8.87
N GLU A 149 23.00 7.08 -7.89
CA GLU A 149 22.38 7.08 -6.57
C GLU A 149 20.95 7.64 -6.67
N ALA A 150 20.01 6.97 -6.01
CA ALA A 150 18.61 7.38 -5.91
C ALA A 150 18.34 8.05 -4.57
N ALA A 151 17.40 8.99 -4.53
CA ALA A 151 17.01 9.68 -3.30
C ALA A 151 15.99 8.86 -2.51
N LEU A 152 16.20 8.72 -1.20
CA LEU A 152 15.21 8.15 -0.28
C LEU A 152 14.34 9.27 0.30
N LEU A 153 13.07 9.35 -0.11
CA LEU A 153 12.15 10.40 0.34
C LEU A 153 11.48 10.08 1.69
N ALA A 154 11.20 8.80 1.94
CA ALA A 154 10.56 8.36 3.17
C ALA A 154 10.89 6.89 3.46
N SER A 155 10.95 6.52 4.75
CA SER A 155 11.05 5.11 5.19
C SER A 155 10.27 4.86 6.50
N GLY A 156 10.06 3.59 6.87
CA GLY A 156 9.49 3.20 8.16
C GLY A 156 7.95 3.09 8.22
N ARG A 157 7.40 3.16 9.44
CA ARG A 157 5.94 3.08 9.74
C ARG A 157 5.33 4.43 10.18
N GLY A 158 6.16 5.45 10.38
CA GLY A 158 5.80 6.68 11.11
C GLY A 158 4.76 7.56 10.43
N ARG A 159 4.07 8.40 11.24
CA ARG A 159 3.23 9.50 10.73
C ARG A 159 4.12 10.51 10.01
N ILE A 160 3.59 11.13 8.95
CA ILE A 160 4.18 12.35 8.40
C ILE A 160 4.14 13.39 9.52
N ARG A 161 5.29 13.97 9.89
CA ARG A 161 5.27 15.22 10.67
C ARG A 161 4.67 16.27 9.73
N ALA A 162 3.43 16.69 9.99
CA ALA A 162 2.85 17.83 9.28
C ALA A 162 3.63 19.08 9.71
N GLY A 163 4.12 19.84 8.74
CA GLY A 163 4.52 21.26 8.88
C GLY A 163 5.68 21.53 9.83
N GLU A 164 6.89 21.64 9.30
CA GLU A 164 7.82 22.65 9.81
C GLU A 164 7.33 23.99 9.25
N ASP A 165 6.42 24.63 9.99
CA ASP A 165 6.15 26.05 9.80
C ASP A 165 7.40 26.81 10.25
N HIS A 166 8.14 27.33 9.28
CA HIS A 166 9.16 28.34 9.52
C HIS A 166 8.50 29.60 10.10
N ALA A 167 8.37 29.67 11.41
CA ALA A 167 8.25 30.91 12.14
C ALA A 167 9.64 31.30 12.66
N HIS A 168 10.27 32.23 11.95
CA HIS A 168 11.30 33.08 12.52
C HIS A 168 10.70 33.85 13.69
N GLU A 169 11.27 33.71 14.88
CA GLU A 169 11.24 34.75 15.91
C GLU A 169 12.53 34.67 16.74
N GLU A 170 13.37 35.68 16.53
CA GLU A 170 14.54 36.00 17.36
C GLU A 170 14.06 36.57 18.71
N GLY A 171 14.68 36.17 19.83
CA GLY A 171 14.29 36.69 21.14
C GLY A 171 15.05 36.11 22.34
N GLU A 172 16.34 36.43 22.41
CA GLU A 172 17.28 36.45 23.54
C GLU A 172 16.93 35.96 24.97
N ARG A 173 17.91 35.18 25.50
CA ARG A 173 18.55 35.20 26.83
C ARG A 173 17.76 34.82 28.10
N GLY A 174 18.23 33.72 28.70
CA GLY A 174 18.71 33.74 30.10
C GLY A 174 18.25 32.59 31.00
N GLY A 175 19.20 31.86 31.60
CA GLY A 175 19.03 31.30 32.95
C GLY A 175 19.08 29.77 33.13
N ARG A 176 20.29 29.27 33.40
CA ARG A 176 20.70 28.28 34.42
C ARG A 176 19.84 27.04 34.77
N GLU A 177 20.57 25.92 34.72
CA GLU A 177 20.71 24.84 35.72
C GLU A 177 19.79 23.60 35.73
N ARG A 178 20.51 22.47 35.61
CA ARG A 178 20.41 21.18 36.33
C ARG A 178 19.37 20.13 35.89
N ALA A 179 19.95 19.12 35.25
CA ALA A 179 20.12 17.74 35.76
C ALA A 179 19.06 16.67 35.48
N LEU A 180 19.60 15.47 35.22
CA LEU A 180 19.02 14.11 35.19
C LEU A 180 18.24 13.83 33.89
N HIS A 181 18.60 12.87 33.03
CA HIS A 181 18.89 11.46 33.27
C HIS A 181 19.47 10.83 31.98
N GLU A 182 20.47 9.96 32.11
CA GLU A 182 20.90 9.01 31.07
C GLU A 182 19.73 8.12 30.66
N GLY A 183 19.58 7.94 29.34
CA GLY A 183 18.71 6.95 28.73
C GLY A 183 19.48 6.31 27.59
N ASP A 184 20.13 5.20 27.88
CA ASP A 184 20.58 4.23 26.90
C ASP A 184 20.15 2.85 27.42
N ASP A 185 19.13 2.27 26.80
CA ASP A 185 18.89 0.84 26.89
C ASP A 185 18.35 0.35 25.54
N GLU A 186 19.31 -0.04 24.70
CA GLU A 186 19.13 -0.97 23.60
C GLU A 186 18.73 -2.33 24.18
N GLY A 187 17.55 -2.81 23.82
CA GLY A 187 17.08 -4.11 24.30
C GLY A 187 16.11 -4.74 23.32
N ALA A 188 16.67 -5.39 22.30
CA ALA A 188 15.98 -6.45 21.60
C ALA A 188 15.49 -7.47 22.63
N ASN A 189 14.17 -7.70 22.71
CA ASN A 189 13.64 -8.91 23.27
C ASN A 189 12.51 -9.42 22.39
N ASP A 190 12.87 -10.46 21.64
CA ASP A 190 11.98 -11.57 21.35
C ASP A 190 11.45 -12.09 22.69
N ASP A 191 10.18 -11.78 23.00
CA ASP A 191 9.49 -12.41 24.12
C ASP A 191 8.28 -13.18 23.62
N TYR A 192 8.42 -14.49 23.70
CA TYR A 192 7.38 -15.49 23.58
C TYR A 192 6.64 -15.50 24.93
N GLY A 193 5.53 -14.77 25.00
CA GLY A 193 4.69 -14.69 26.19
C GLY A 193 3.28 -15.17 25.91
N ASP A 194 2.93 -16.30 26.52
CA ASP A 194 1.59 -16.82 26.75
C ASP A 194 0.59 -15.71 27.11
N HIS A 195 -0.32 -15.41 26.18
CA HIS A 195 -1.47 -14.57 26.43
C HIS A 195 -2.73 -15.30 25.99
N ARG A 196 -3.39 -15.88 27.00
CA ARG A 196 -4.82 -16.21 27.05
C ARG A 196 -5.61 -15.18 26.23
N LEU A 197 -6.39 -15.67 25.26
CA LEU A 197 -7.24 -14.85 24.41
C LEU A 197 -8.17 -13.96 25.25
N PRO A 198 -8.53 -12.74 24.78
CA PRO A 198 -9.61 -11.97 25.38
C PRO A 198 -10.90 -12.79 25.39
N ALA A 199 -11.68 -12.67 26.48
CA ALA A 199 -12.91 -13.43 26.77
C ALA A 199 -14.08 -13.24 25.77
N ALA A 200 -13.85 -12.68 24.59
CA ALA A 200 -14.84 -12.55 23.53
C ALA A 200 -14.84 -13.73 22.53
N TYR A 201 -14.03 -14.77 22.77
CA TYR A 201 -13.88 -15.94 21.88
C TYR A 201 -13.84 -17.30 22.62
N GLN A 202 -14.37 -17.38 23.83
CA GLN A 202 -14.60 -18.66 24.53
C GLN A 202 -16.06 -18.71 24.98
N GLU A 203 -16.74 -19.81 24.64
CA GLU A 203 -18.13 -20.17 24.95
C GLU A 203 -19.19 -19.71 23.92
N ALA A 204 -19.35 -20.55 22.90
CA ALA A 204 -20.60 -20.70 22.16
C ALA A 204 -20.86 -22.19 21.93
N GLU A 205 -21.11 -22.93 23.02
CA GLU A 205 -21.91 -24.15 23.00
C GLU A 205 -22.90 -24.08 24.17
N ASP A 206 -24.17 -24.41 23.87
CA ASP A 206 -25.35 -24.40 24.75
C ASP A 206 -25.90 -23.04 25.21
N ASP A 207 -26.74 -22.41 24.36
CA ASP A 207 -28.17 -22.21 24.70
C ASP A 207 -28.99 -21.64 23.49
N GLY A 208 -29.69 -22.52 22.78
CA GLY A 208 -31.11 -22.32 22.45
C GLY A 208 -31.63 -21.14 21.60
N ARG A 209 -30.84 -20.30 20.92
CA ARG A 209 -31.39 -19.25 20.00
C ARG A 209 -30.85 -19.35 18.57
N ARG A 210 -31.79 -19.44 17.61
CA ARG A 210 -31.55 -19.40 16.16
C ARG A 210 -30.59 -18.26 15.78
N MET A 211 -29.40 -18.63 15.29
CA MET A 211 -28.51 -17.73 14.55
C MET A 211 -29.07 -17.48 13.14
N PRO A 212 -28.95 -16.27 12.57
CA PRO A 212 -29.29 -16.03 11.17
C PRO A 212 -28.32 -16.77 10.25
N ALA A 213 -28.85 -17.30 9.14
CA ALA A 213 -28.11 -18.11 8.18
C ALA A 213 -26.91 -17.36 7.56
N VAL A 214 -25.79 -18.07 7.44
CA VAL A 214 -24.63 -17.68 6.60
C VAL A 214 -25.10 -17.62 5.14
N PRO A 215 -24.91 -16.50 4.40
CA PRO A 215 -25.29 -16.46 3.01
C PRO A 215 -24.30 -17.28 2.15
N ARG A 216 -24.86 -18.12 1.28
CA ARG A 216 -24.14 -18.84 0.23
C ARG A 216 -23.58 -17.87 -0.83
N PRO A 217 -22.51 -18.23 -1.55
CA PRO A 217 -21.90 -17.36 -2.55
C PRO A 217 -22.88 -17.15 -3.72
N GLY A 218 -23.22 -15.88 -4.00
CA GLY A 218 -24.16 -15.55 -5.08
C GLY A 218 -24.90 -14.20 -4.99
N SER A 219 -24.60 -13.32 -4.03
CA SER A 219 -25.26 -12.01 -3.92
C SER A 219 -24.25 -10.86 -4.01
N GLY A 220 -24.34 -10.09 -5.09
CA GLY A 220 -23.55 -8.88 -5.31
C GLY A 220 -23.81 -7.83 -4.22
N TRP A 221 -22.74 -7.20 -3.74
CA TRP A 221 -22.80 -6.05 -2.85
C TRP A 221 -22.19 -4.83 -3.53
N TRP A 222 -22.93 -3.73 -3.42
CA TRP A 222 -22.63 -2.43 -3.97
C TRP A 222 -21.55 -1.72 -3.14
N VAL A 223 -20.57 -1.10 -3.80
CA VAL A 223 -19.69 -0.13 -3.16
C VAL A 223 -20.30 1.27 -3.33
N ARG A 224 -20.52 1.96 -2.21
CA ARG A 224 -20.94 3.36 -2.17
C ARG A 224 -19.72 4.24 -2.45
N ILE A 225 -19.58 4.71 -3.69
CA ILE A 225 -18.60 5.75 -4.03
C ILE A 225 -19.16 7.09 -3.56
N ARG A 226 -18.49 7.76 -2.61
CA ARG A 226 -18.68 9.20 -2.40
C ARG A 226 -17.84 9.93 -3.46
N ALA A 227 -18.46 10.26 -4.59
CA ALA A 227 -17.91 11.25 -5.50
C ALA A 227 -18.21 12.65 -4.92
N ALA A 228 -17.17 13.44 -4.67
CA ALA A 228 -17.36 14.85 -4.36
C ALA A 228 -17.95 15.55 -5.59
N GLY A 229 -19.16 16.11 -5.46
CA GLY A 229 -19.62 17.23 -6.28
C GLY A 229 -20.28 16.95 -7.63
N CYS A 230 -20.82 15.75 -7.92
CA CYS A 230 -21.63 15.53 -9.13
C CYS A 230 -22.93 14.77 -8.80
N THR A 231 -24.09 15.40 -9.00
CA THR A 231 -25.40 14.74 -8.96
C THR A 231 -25.78 14.25 -10.35
N GLY A 232 -25.77 12.94 -10.55
CA GLY A 232 -26.30 12.30 -11.75
C GLY A 232 -26.87 10.93 -11.38
N SER A 233 -28.11 10.66 -11.82
CA SER A 233 -28.77 9.37 -11.65
C SER A 233 -28.50 8.47 -12.85
N TRP A 234 -28.11 7.22 -12.58
CA TRP A 234 -27.91 6.19 -13.58
C TRP A 234 -28.89 5.05 -13.34
N HIS A 235 -29.56 4.60 -14.40
CA HIS A 235 -30.43 3.42 -14.36
C HIS A 235 -29.87 2.34 -15.30
N PRO A 236 -29.89 1.06 -14.88
CA PRO A 236 -29.49 -0.05 -15.75
C PRO A 236 -30.49 -0.23 -16.90
N SER A 237 -29.97 -0.49 -18.10
CA SER A 237 -30.78 -0.92 -19.25
C SER A 237 -31.08 -2.43 -19.15
N PRO A 238 -32.27 -2.90 -19.54
CA PRO A 238 -32.68 -4.31 -19.39
C PRO A 238 -31.89 -5.34 -20.22
N SER A 239 -30.95 -4.90 -21.08
CA SER A 239 -30.23 -5.79 -22.02
C SER A 239 -28.71 -5.86 -21.82
N GLY A 240 -28.16 -5.26 -20.76
CA GLY A 240 -26.78 -5.54 -20.30
C GLY A 240 -25.62 -5.07 -21.21
N ALA A 241 -25.84 -4.27 -22.26
CA ALA A 241 -24.80 -4.01 -23.26
C ALA A 241 -24.15 -2.61 -23.29
N ALA A 242 -24.67 -1.57 -22.61
CA ALA A 242 -24.01 -0.25 -22.53
C ALA A 242 -24.67 0.69 -21.51
N TRP A 243 -23.88 1.64 -20.98
CA TRP A 243 -24.35 2.80 -20.20
C TRP A 243 -24.69 3.96 -21.15
N THR A 244 -25.92 4.48 -21.10
CA THR A 244 -26.30 5.72 -21.78
C THR A 244 -26.71 6.76 -20.75
N GLY A 245 -25.94 7.84 -20.62
CA GLY A 245 -26.25 8.98 -19.78
C GLY A 245 -26.21 10.27 -20.61
N ARG A 246 -27.14 11.20 -20.34
CA ARG A 246 -27.18 12.53 -20.95
C ARG A 246 -26.30 13.45 -20.08
N LEU A 247 -25.27 14.06 -20.65
CA LEU A 247 -24.42 15.02 -19.94
C LEU A 247 -25.23 16.27 -19.59
N GLY A 248 -25.38 16.55 -18.30
CA GLY A 248 -25.73 17.88 -17.81
C GLY A 248 -24.54 18.82 -17.97
N THR A 249 -24.81 20.07 -18.34
CA THR A 249 -23.81 21.11 -18.58
C THR A 249 -23.01 21.44 -17.32
N LEU A 250 -21.68 21.39 -17.41
CA LEU A 250 -20.81 22.10 -16.48
C LEU A 250 -20.81 23.58 -16.84
N ARG A 251 -20.95 24.42 -15.82
CA ARG A 251 -20.59 25.83 -15.88
C ARG A 251 -19.07 25.88 -16.07
N ASP A 252 -18.64 26.73 -17.00
CA ASP A 252 -17.25 26.96 -17.45
C ASP A 252 -16.90 26.20 -18.74
N GLY A 253 -17.14 26.90 -19.84
CA GLY A 253 -17.14 26.38 -21.20
C GLY A 253 -15.77 25.95 -21.72
N TRP A 254 -15.74 24.72 -22.23
CA TRP A 254 -14.89 24.29 -23.34
C TRP A 254 -15.59 23.11 -24.06
N PRO A 255 -15.65 23.05 -25.40
CA PRO A 255 -16.42 22.02 -26.11
C PRO A 255 -15.76 20.63 -26.04
N ALA A 256 -16.55 19.60 -25.73
CA ALA A 256 -16.18 18.21 -25.88
C ALA A 256 -16.16 17.82 -27.37
N ARG A 257 -15.01 17.32 -27.88
CA ARG A 257 -14.94 16.68 -29.20
C ARG A 257 -15.38 15.23 -29.09
N ALA A 258 -16.37 14.85 -29.90
CA ALA A 258 -16.83 13.49 -30.06
C ALA A 258 -15.77 12.64 -30.79
N ALA A 259 -15.40 11.50 -30.20
CA ALA A 259 -14.66 10.45 -30.90
C ALA A 259 -15.61 9.27 -31.14
N SER A 260 -16.08 9.15 -32.38
CA SER A 260 -16.84 8.03 -32.92
C SER A 260 -15.95 6.78 -33.02
N ARG A 261 -16.43 5.63 -32.53
CA ARG A 261 -15.82 4.31 -32.80
C ARG A 261 -16.19 3.86 -34.22
N PRO A 262 -15.27 3.24 -34.99
CA PRO A 262 -15.65 2.51 -36.19
C PRO A 262 -16.30 1.16 -35.85
N ALA A 263 -17.30 0.79 -36.66
CA ALA A 263 -18.00 -0.49 -36.62
C ALA A 263 -17.06 -1.63 -37.05
N ARG A 264 -17.12 -2.77 -36.35
CA ARG A 264 -16.57 -4.04 -36.86
C ARG A 264 -17.59 -4.63 -37.82
N THR A 265 -17.19 -4.83 -39.07
CA THR A 265 -17.82 -5.80 -39.96
C THR A 265 -17.17 -7.16 -39.75
N SER A 266 -18.02 -8.16 -39.64
CA SER A 266 -17.71 -9.58 -39.73
C SER A 266 -17.38 -9.98 -41.16
N ASP A 267 -16.33 -10.78 -41.32
CA ASP A 267 -16.22 -11.93 -42.22
C ASP A 267 -15.41 -13.01 -41.50
#